data_AF-A0A8C6T7R2-F1
#
_entry.id   AF-A0A8C6T7R2-F1
#
_cell.length_a   1.000
_cell.length_b   1.000
_cell.length_c   1.000
_cell.angle_alpha   90.00
_cell.angle_beta   90.00
_cell.angle_gamma   90.00
#
_symmetry.space_group_name_H-M   'P 1'
#
loop_
_entity.id
_entity.type
_entity.pdbx_description
1 polymer ?
#
loop_
_entity_poly.entity_id
_entity_poly.type
_entity_poly.pdbx_seq_one_letter_code
_entity_poly.pdbx_strand_id
1 'polypeptide(L)'
;MIHIFKLSFRALKVFTKIVYRDIFLPPKVELYSRGPGEFSNPNILICHVSEFHRPGHHLELLMDGKVLPKANQTDLAFEENWYYHLTKHAHFIPRKAASTAQLDNLCNLKK
;
A
#
# COMPACT_ATOMS: atom_id res chain seq x y z
N MET A 1 -58.83 -9.73 16.04
CA MET A 1 -57.88 -10.21 17.07
C MET A 1 -57.01 -11.26 16.42
N ILE A 2 -55.70 -11.01 16.28
CA ILE A 2 -54.57 -11.97 16.20
C ILE A 2 -53.33 -11.12 15.89
N HIS A 3 -52.58 -10.84 16.95
CA HIS A 3 -51.23 -10.30 16.93
C HIS A 3 -50.27 -11.47 16.74
N ILE A 4 -49.54 -11.54 15.63
CA ILE A 4 -48.46 -12.53 15.46
C ILE A 4 -47.20 -11.83 14.94
N PHE A 5 -46.23 -11.75 15.85
CA PHE A 5 -44.78 -11.77 15.68
C PHE A 5 -44.09 -10.71 14.81
N LYS A 6 -43.67 -9.61 15.44
CA LYS A 6 -42.45 -8.88 15.06
C LYS A 6 -41.23 -9.74 15.41
N LEU A 7 -40.80 -10.63 14.52
CA LEU A 7 -39.46 -11.23 14.63
C LEU A 7 -38.40 -10.16 14.34
N SER A 8 -37.55 -9.94 15.34
CA SER A 8 -36.49 -8.95 15.37
C SER A 8 -35.41 -9.23 14.32
N PHE A 9 -35.33 -8.39 13.28
CA PHE A 9 -34.31 -8.38 12.22
C PHE A 9 -32.91 -7.91 12.69
N ARG A 10 -32.53 -8.12 13.95
CA ARG A 10 -31.26 -7.58 14.49
C ARG A 10 -30.03 -8.48 14.29
N ALA A 11 -30.17 -9.72 13.84
CA ALA A 11 -29.04 -10.65 13.74
C ALA A 11 -28.29 -10.65 12.39
N LEU A 12 -28.85 -10.13 11.30
CA LEU A 12 -28.24 -10.19 9.95
C LEU A 12 -27.28 -9.01 9.63
N LYS A 13 -27.09 -8.07 10.55
CA LYS A 13 -26.24 -6.87 10.30
C LYS A 13 -24.80 -6.99 10.79
N VAL A 14 -24.44 -8.09 11.46
CA VAL A 14 -23.11 -8.25 12.07
C VAL A 14 -22.14 -9.02 11.14
N PHE A 15 -22.62 -10.03 10.40
CA PHE A 15 -21.77 -10.81 9.49
C PHE A 15 -21.40 -10.07 8.20
N THR A 16 -22.27 -9.19 7.68
CA THR A 16 -21.99 -8.42 6.47
C THR A 16 -20.87 -7.39 6.64
N LYS A 17 -20.52 -7.02 7.88
CA LYS A 17 -19.49 -6.01 8.16
C LYS A 17 -18.07 -6.56 8.10
N ILE A 18 -17.87 -7.86 8.33
CA ILE A 18 -16.54 -8.48 8.43
C ILE A 18 -15.94 -8.65 7.03
N VAL A 19 -16.69 -9.20 6.08
CA VAL A 19 -16.23 -9.40 4.68
C VAL A 19 -16.09 -8.08 3.91
N TYR A 20 -16.84 -7.05 4.28
CA TYR A 20 -16.84 -5.77 3.56
C TYR A 20 -15.65 -4.87 3.90
N ARG A 21 -14.87 -5.16 4.95
CA ARG A 21 -13.79 -4.25 5.37
C ARG A 21 -12.51 -4.44 4.55
N ASP A 22 -12.21 -5.68 4.20
CA ASP A 22 -10.98 -6.10 3.50
C ASP A 22 -10.93 -5.70 2.01
N ILE A 23 -12.10 -5.41 1.41
CA ILE A 23 -12.23 -4.98 0.01
C ILE A 23 -12.09 -3.46 -0.14
N PHE A 24 -12.35 -2.69 0.92
CA PHE A 24 -12.54 -1.24 0.83
C PHE A 24 -11.45 -0.37 1.48
N LEU A 25 -10.55 -0.96 2.27
CA LEU A 25 -9.41 -0.21 2.78
C LEU A 25 -8.29 -0.15 1.73
N PRO A 26 -7.77 1.04 1.39
CA PRO A 26 -6.59 1.14 0.55
C PRO A 26 -5.39 0.49 1.27
N PRO A 27 -4.45 -0.11 0.54
CA PRO A 27 -3.25 -0.64 1.14
C PRO A 27 -2.47 0.45 1.87
N LYS A 28 -1.73 0.06 2.90
CA LYS A 28 -0.77 0.96 3.54
C LYS A 28 0.45 1.09 2.62
N VAL A 29 0.85 2.32 2.32
CA VAL A 29 2.03 2.62 1.49
C VAL A 29 3.04 3.39 2.33
N GLU A 30 4.26 2.87 2.42
CA GLU A 30 5.37 3.46 3.14
C GLU A 30 6.53 3.69 2.19
N LEU A 31 7.05 4.92 2.20
CA LEU A 31 8.17 5.32 1.36
C LEU A 31 9.32 5.82 2.22
N TYR A 32 10.48 5.19 2.09
CA TYR A 32 11.64 5.51 2.89
C TYR A 32 12.93 5.23 2.14
N SER A 33 14.04 5.78 2.62
CA SER A 33 15.38 5.46 2.13
C SER A 33 16.05 4.43 3.01
N ARG A 34 16.91 3.58 2.44
CA ARG A 34 17.69 2.58 3.21
C ARG A 34 18.63 3.25 4.22
N GLY A 35 19.33 4.29 3.79
CA GLY A 35 20.23 5.10 4.63
C GLY A 35 19.68 6.49 4.92
N PRO A 36 20.42 7.31 5.69
CA PRO A 36 20.08 8.71 5.93
C PRO A 36 19.83 9.49 4.63
N GLY A 37 18.90 10.44 4.66
CA GLY A 37 18.52 11.28 3.52
C GLY A 37 19.53 12.38 3.20
N GLU A 38 20.81 12.03 3.11
CA GLU A 38 21.89 12.97 2.79
C GLU A 38 21.89 13.34 1.31
N PHE A 39 21.84 14.64 1.02
CA PHE A 39 21.86 15.13 -0.34
C PHE A 39 23.16 14.76 -1.06
N SER A 40 23.05 14.50 -2.36
CA SER A 40 24.16 14.15 -3.25
C SER A 40 24.84 12.81 -2.94
N ASN A 41 24.42 12.10 -1.89
CA ASN A 41 24.96 10.79 -1.51
C ASN A 41 24.07 9.66 -2.08
N PRO A 42 24.64 8.66 -2.77
CA PRO A 42 23.86 7.53 -3.28
C PRO A 42 23.09 6.80 -2.18
N ASN A 43 21.82 6.47 -2.44
CA ASN A 43 20.95 5.77 -1.52
C ASN A 43 20.00 4.84 -2.28
N ILE A 44 19.15 4.11 -1.57
CA ILE A 44 18.12 3.21 -2.12
C ILE A 44 16.77 3.70 -1.64
N LEU A 45 15.88 4.03 -2.57
CA LEU A 45 14.50 4.39 -2.31
C LEU A 45 13.70 3.09 -2.23
N ILE A 46 12.90 2.95 -1.18
CA ILE A 46 12.12 1.75 -0.89
C ILE A 46 10.67 2.18 -0.79
N CYS A 47 9.82 1.58 -1.62
CA CYS A 47 8.38 1.57 -1.41
C CYS A 47 7.98 0.21 -0.86
N HIS A 48 7.39 0.22 0.33
CA HIS A 48 6.77 -0.94 0.96
C HIS A 48 5.27 -0.74 0.95
N VAL A 49 4.54 -1.71 0.40
CA VAL A 49 3.08 -1.72 0.38
C VAL A 49 2.61 -2.93 1.16
N SER A 50 1.72 -2.72 2.11
CA SER A 50 1.21 -3.75 3.02
C SER A 50 -0.29 -3.60 3.25
N GLU A 51 -0.86 -4.50 4.04
CA GLU A 51 -2.28 -4.47 4.43
C GLU A 51 -3.25 -4.62 3.22
N PHE A 52 -2.97 -5.53 2.27
CA PHE A 52 -3.90 -5.87 1.17
C PHE A 52 -4.15 -7.38 0.97
N HIS A 53 -5.28 -7.73 0.34
CA HIS A 53 -5.77 -9.13 0.24
C HIS A 53 -5.77 -9.74 -1.17
N ARG A 54 -5.58 -8.96 -2.23
CA ARG A 54 -5.60 -9.48 -3.60
C ARG A 54 -4.20 -9.55 -4.20
N PRO A 55 -3.77 -10.72 -4.71
CA PRO A 55 -2.55 -10.81 -5.51
C PRO A 55 -2.77 -10.15 -6.88
N GLY A 56 -1.69 -9.78 -7.57
CA GLY A 56 -1.73 -9.27 -8.95
C GLY A 56 -1.37 -7.80 -9.14
N HIS A 57 -0.88 -7.12 -8.10
CA HIS A 57 -0.46 -5.73 -8.19
C HIS A 57 1.02 -5.60 -8.58
N HIS A 58 1.33 -4.60 -9.43
CA HIS A 58 2.70 -4.18 -9.71
C HIS A 58 2.96 -2.80 -9.12
N LEU A 59 4.13 -2.62 -8.53
CA LEU A 59 4.57 -1.35 -7.96
C LEU A 59 5.42 -0.58 -8.97
N GLU A 60 5.09 0.68 -9.16
CA GLU A 60 5.93 1.66 -9.84
C GLU A 60 6.54 2.60 -8.80
N LEU A 61 7.87 2.73 -8.83
CA LEU A 61 8.58 3.78 -8.13
C LEU A 61 8.78 4.95 -9.08
N LEU A 62 8.43 6.16 -8.64
CA LEU A 62 8.56 7.38 -9.44
C LEU A 62 9.58 8.31 -8.80
N MET A 63 10.21 9.12 -9.64
CA MET A 63 11.03 10.26 -9.28
C MET A 63 10.75 11.38 -10.28
N ASP A 64 10.42 12.57 -9.79
CA ASP A 64 9.99 13.71 -10.60
C ASP A 64 8.85 13.36 -11.59
N GLY A 65 7.92 12.49 -11.18
CA GLY A 65 6.81 12.04 -12.02
C GLY A 65 7.17 11.04 -13.12
N LYS A 66 8.42 10.54 -13.16
CA LYS A 66 8.86 9.50 -14.11
C LYS A 66 9.14 8.20 -13.38
N VAL A 67 8.79 7.07 -14.00
CA VAL A 67 9.13 5.74 -13.46
C VAL A 67 10.65 5.60 -13.36
N LEU A 68 11.14 5.24 -12.18
CA LEU A 68 12.54 4.98 -11.93
C LEU A 68 12.96 3.70 -12.67
N PRO A 69 13.97 3.78 -13.57
CA PRO A 69 14.46 2.61 -14.28
C PRO A 69 15.20 1.68 -13.32
N LYS A 70 15.26 0.39 -13.67
CA LYS A 70 16.02 -0.64 -12.92
C LYS A 70 15.56 -0.80 -11.46
N ALA A 71 14.28 -0.54 -11.18
CA ALA A 71 13.68 -0.84 -9.89
C ALA A 71 13.38 -2.34 -9.76
N ASN A 72 13.83 -2.96 -8.67
CA ASN A 72 13.58 -4.36 -8.38
C ASN A 72 12.34 -4.49 -7.48
N GLN A 73 11.52 -5.51 -7.71
CA GLN A 73 10.39 -5.87 -6.86
C GLN A 73 10.69 -7.18 -6.15
N THR A 74 10.28 -7.31 -4.90
CA THR A 74 10.28 -8.59 -4.19
C THR A 74 9.17 -9.49 -4.70
N ASP A 75 9.29 -10.78 -4.45
CA ASP A 75 8.16 -11.70 -4.56
C ASP A 75 7.04 -11.29 -3.60
N LEU A 76 5.82 -11.73 -3.91
CA LEU A 76 4.67 -11.53 -3.06
C LEU A 76 4.83 -12.36 -1.79
N ALA A 77 4.77 -11.70 -0.64
CA ALA A 77 4.82 -12.33 0.68
C ALA A 77 3.63 -11.89 1.53
N PHE A 78 3.40 -12.57 2.65
CA PHE A 78 2.26 -12.34 3.52
C PHE A 78 2.66 -12.41 4.99
N GLU A 79 1.94 -11.65 5.81
CA GLU A 79 2.05 -11.64 7.27
C GLU A 79 1.20 -12.76 7.91
N GLU A 80 1.34 -12.98 9.23
CA GLU A 80 0.57 -13.99 9.98
C GLU A 80 -0.96 -13.82 9.87
N ASN A 81 -1.41 -12.57 9.67
CA ASN A 81 -2.81 -12.22 9.48
C ASN A 81 -3.30 -12.43 8.03
N TRP A 82 -2.47 -13.00 7.15
CA TRP A 82 -2.74 -13.27 5.73
C TRP A 82 -2.86 -12.02 4.85
N TYR A 83 -2.46 -10.86 5.35
CA TYR A 83 -2.32 -9.67 4.52
C TYR A 83 -1.01 -9.76 3.73
N TYR A 84 -1.07 -9.44 2.45
CA TYR A 84 0.09 -9.38 1.59
C TYR A 84 0.92 -8.12 1.84
N HIS A 85 2.21 -8.24 1.54
CA HIS A 85 3.10 -7.12 1.35
C HIS A 85 3.97 -7.30 0.09
N LEU A 86 4.39 -6.17 -0.49
CA LEU A 86 5.31 -6.09 -1.61
C LEU A 86 6.28 -4.95 -1.39
N THR A 87 7.52 -5.13 -1.82
CA THR A 87 8.53 -4.09 -1.76
C THR A 87 9.11 -3.84 -3.15
N LYS A 88 9.14 -2.57 -3.57
CA LYS A 88 9.86 -2.10 -4.76
C LYS A 88 11.01 -1.20 -4.31
N HIS A 89 12.19 -1.36 -4.90
CA HIS A 89 13.33 -0.52 -4.54
C HIS A 89 14.20 -0.16 -5.75
N ALA A 90 14.83 1.01 -5.71
CA ALA A 90 15.72 1.50 -6.75
C ALA A 90 16.84 2.38 -6.17
N HIS A 91 18.00 2.36 -6.81
CA HIS A 91 19.07 3.30 -6.50
C HIS A 91 18.69 4.71 -6.92
N PHE A 92 19.00 5.69 -6.06
CA PHE A 92 18.79 7.10 -6.35
C PHE A 92 19.82 7.99 -5.66
N ILE A 93 19.90 9.24 -6.09
CA ILE A 93 20.71 10.28 -5.43
C ILE A 93 19.74 11.37 -4.94
N PRO A 94 19.55 11.58 -3.63
CA PRO A 94 18.69 12.63 -3.11
C PRO A 94 19.18 14.01 -3.56
N ARG A 95 18.29 14.84 -4.10
CA ARG A 95 18.60 16.20 -4.55
C ARG A 95 17.93 17.24 -3.67
N LYS A 96 18.61 18.37 -3.47
CA LYS A 96 18.11 19.50 -2.67
C LYS A 96 16.94 20.24 -3.34
N ALA A 97 16.83 20.16 -4.66
CA ALA A 97 15.80 20.82 -5.46
C ALA A 97 14.63 19.87 -5.79
N ALA A 98 13.79 19.65 -4.79
CA ALA A 98 12.33 19.57 -4.85
C ALA A 98 11.89 19.17 -3.44
N SER A 99 11.40 20.18 -2.72
CA SER A 99 10.69 20.07 -1.44
C SER A 99 9.95 18.75 -1.29
N THR A 100 10.16 18.08 -0.16
CA THR A 100 9.21 17.65 0.89
C THR A 100 7.69 17.52 0.62
N ALA A 101 7.16 17.91 -0.55
CA ALA A 101 5.76 17.92 -0.97
C ALA A 101 5.47 16.95 -2.12
N GLN A 102 6.41 16.07 -2.46
CA GLN A 102 6.26 15.09 -3.54
C GLN A 102 6.64 13.68 -3.08
N LEU A 103 6.40 13.36 -1.80
CA LEU A 103 6.47 11.98 -1.30
C LEU A 103 5.14 11.24 -1.56
N ASP A 104 4.05 12.00 -1.70
CA ASP A 104 2.75 11.49 -2.11
C ASP A 104 2.80 11.13 -3.60
N ASN A 105 2.46 9.87 -3.93
CA ASN A 105 2.45 9.28 -5.28
C ASN A 105 3.81 8.90 -5.90
N LEU A 106 4.90 8.79 -5.12
CA LEU A 106 6.13 8.16 -5.63
C LEU A 106 6.04 6.64 -5.69
N CYS A 107 5.04 6.05 -5.04
CA CYS A 107 4.73 4.65 -5.17
C CYS A 107 3.29 4.46 -5.61
N ASN A 108 3.13 3.99 -6.85
CA ASN A 108 1.82 3.74 -7.42
C ASN A 108 1.57 2.23 -7.48
N LEU A 109 0.46 1.81 -6.87
CA LEU A 109 -0.10 0.48 -7.06
C LEU A 109 -0.82 0.46 -8.41
N LYS A 110 -0.27 -0.24 -9.39
CA LYS A 110 -0.95 -0.48 -10.67
C LYS A 110 -1.76 -1.78 -10.60
N LYS A 111 -2.94 -1.73 -11.21
CA LYS A 111 -3.74 -2.92 -11.54
C LYS A 111 -3.22 -3.58 -12.80
#